data_AF-A0A6G3X134-F1
#
_entry.id   AF-A0A6G3X134-F1
#
_cell.length_a   1.000
_cell.length_b   1.000
_cell.length_c   1.000
_cell.angle_alpha   90.00
_cell.angle_beta   90.00
_cell.angle_gamma   90.00
#
_symmetry.space_group_name_H-M   'P 1'
#
loop_
_entity.id
_entity.type
_entity.pdbx_description
1 polymer ?
#
loop_
_entity_poly.entity_id
_entity_poly.type
_entity_poly.pdbx_seq_one_letter_code
_entity_poly.pdbx_strand_id
1 'polypeptide(L)'
;RDVELSPDSARALVAVARALDVTVPVVVQTLWSLVLADMTGRQDVVSGTTVSGRPAELAGAESMVGLFINTLPVRVRIRHDETLAELVRRTAGEQAA
;
A
#
# COMPACT_ATOMS: atom_id res chain seq x y z
N ARG A 1 -13.61 -9.19 12.84
CA ARG A 1 -12.83 -9.33 14.08
C ARG A 1 -11.53 -8.61 13.80
N ASP A 2 -11.27 -7.50 14.48
CA ASP A 2 -10.13 -6.66 14.14
C ASP A 2 -8.84 -7.33 14.63
N VAL A 3 -7.77 -7.17 13.86
CA VAL A 3 -6.43 -7.67 14.22
C VAL A 3 -5.59 -6.45 14.55
N GLU A 4 -5.36 -6.22 15.83
CA GLU A 4 -4.53 -5.11 16.30
C GLU A 4 -3.04 -5.46 16.20
N LEU A 5 -2.26 -4.53 15.66
CA LEU A 5 -0.80 -4.60 15.72
C LEU A 5 -0.34 -4.10 17.08
N SER A 6 0.61 -4.81 17.70
CA SER A 6 1.27 -4.30 18.89
C SER A 6 1.96 -2.96 18.60
N PRO A 7 2.13 -2.08 19.60
CA PRO A 7 2.82 -0.81 19.41
C PRO A 7 4.25 -0.97 18.87
N ASP A 8 4.94 -2.04 19.26
CA ASP A 8 6.29 -2.36 18.75
C ASP A 8 6.26 -2.72 17.26
N SER A 9 5.34 -3.59 16.83
CA SER A 9 5.18 -3.95 15.42
C SER A 9 4.79 -2.73 14.58
N ALA A 10 3.91 -1.87 15.09
CA ALA A 10 3.53 -0.62 14.41
C ALA A 10 4.74 0.31 14.24
N ARG A 11 5.57 0.48 15.28
CA ARG A 11 6.82 1.27 15.19
C ARG A 11 7.81 0.66 14.22
N ALA A 12 8.00 -0.65 14.24
CA ALA A 12 8.89 -1.35 13.33
C ALA A 12 8.43 -1.18 11.87
N LEU A 13 7.13 -1.28 11.61
CA LEU A 13 6.55 -1.05 10.29
C LEU A 13 6.82 0.37 9.78
N VAL A 14 6.62 1.38 10.64
CA VAL A 14 6.93 2.79 10.32
C VAL A 14 8.43 2.97 10.06
N ALA A 15 9.30 2.33 10.85
CA ALA A 15 10.75 2.40 10.66
C ALA A 15 11.19 1.79 9.32
N VAL A 16 10.61 0.64 8.94
CA VAL A 16 10.87 0.00 7.64
C VAL A 16 10.42 0.89 6.49
N ALA A 17 9.21 1.45 6.56
CA ALA A 17 8.70 2.36 5.52
C ALA A 17 9.65 3.56 5.32
N ARG A 18 10.11 4.16 6.42
CA ARG A 18 11.09 5.26 6.39
C ARG A 18 12.45 4.84 5.82
N ALA A 19 12.97 3.69 6.23
CA ALA A 19 14.27 3.19 5.76
C ALA A 19 14.27 2.88 4.25
N LEU A 20 13.11 2.56 3.69
CA LEU A 20 12.92 2.28 2.27
C LEU A 20 12.49 3.51 1.46
N ASP A 21 12.29 4.67 2.10
CA ASP A 21 11.74 5.90 1.51
C ASP A 21 10.37 5.70 0.84
N VAL A 22 9.47 5.00 1.53
CA VAL A 22 8.10 4.71 1.08
C VAL A 22 7.07 5.00 2.17
N THR A 23 5.78 4.98 1.82
CA THR A 23 4.70 5.13 2.79
C THR A 23 4.29 3.79 3.42
N VAL A 24 3.76 3.81 4.64
CA VAL A 24 3.25 2.61 5.32
C VAL A 24 2.19 1.86 4.49
N PRO A 25 1.22 2.54 3.83
CA PRO A 25 0.27 1.86 2.94
C PRO A 25 0.93 1.02 1.85
N VAL A 26 2.02 1.49 1.23
CA VAL A 26 2.74 0.72 0.21
C VAL A 26 3.26 -0.59 0.80
N VAL A 27 3.93 -0.52 1.97
CA VAL A 27 4.47 -1.71 2.64
C VAL A 27 3.35 -2.70 2.95
N VAL A 28 2.25 -2.23 3.54
CA VAL A 28 1.11 -3.09 3.91
C VAL A 28 0.46 -3.71 2.67
N GLN A 29 0.28 -2.96 1.58
CA GLN A 29 -0.32 -3.46 0.35
C GLN A 29 0.58 -4.48 -0.37
N THR A 30 1.90 -4.29 -0.36
CA THR A 30 2.85 -5.28 -0.85
C THR A 30 2.77 -6.57 -0.03
N LEU A 31 2.78 -6.47 1.31
CA LEU A 31 2.65 -7.64 2.20
C LEU A 31 1.31 -8.36 2.02
N TRP A 32 0.23 -7.61 1.88
CA TRP A 32 -1.09 -8.16 1.58
C TRP A 32 -1.12 -8.92 0.26
N SER A 33 -0.45 -8.41 -0.76
CA SER A 33 -0.34 -9.08 -2.06
C SER A 33 0.46 -10.38 -1.97
N LEU A 34 1.48 -10.47 -1.11
CA LEU A 34 2.21 -11.72 -0.86
C LEU A 34 1.32 -12.77 -0.17
N VAL A 35 0.49 -12.37 0.79
CA VAL A 35 -0.49 -13.26 1.42
C VAL A 35 -1.48 -13.78 0.39
N LEU A 36 -2.03 -12.90 -0.45
CA LEU A 36 -2.95 -13.31 -1.51
C LEU A 36 -2.29 -14.22 -2.54
N ALA A 37 -1.04 -13.96 -2.90
CA ALA A 37 -0.27 -14.78 -3.82
C ALA A 37 -0.08 -16.21 -3.30
N ASP A 38 0.28 -16.36 -2.02
CA ASP A 38 0.40 -17.64 -1.35
C ASP A 38 -0.94 -18.40 -1.33
N MET A 39 -2.02 -17.72 -0.95
CA MET A 39 -3.36 -18.31 -0.88
C MET A 39 -3.93 -18.71 -2.24
N THR A 40 -3.52 -18.04 -3.33
CA THR A 40 -4.09 -18.24 -4.68
C THR A 40 -3.16 -18.97 -5.63
N GLY A 41 -1.89 -19.17 -5.27
CA GLY A 41 -0.85 -19.68 -6.16
C GLY A 41 -0.53 -18.75 -7.34
N ARG A 42 -0.83 -17.45 -7.24
CA ARG A 42 -0.65 -16.46 -8.31
C ARG A 42 0.51 -15.53 -8.01
N GLN A 43 1.32 -15.24 -9.02
CA GLN A 43 2.45 -14.31 -8.90
C GLN A 43 2.12 -12.89 -9.39
N ASP A 44 0.89 -12.67 -9.86
CA ASP A 44 0.41 -11.36 -10.32
C ASP A 44 -0.95 -11.12 -9.68
N VAL A 45 -0.96 -10.23 -8.69
CA VAL A 45 -2.10 -9.97 -7.81
C VAL A 45 -2.56 -8.54 -8.05
N VAL A 46 -3.87 -8.38 -8.26
CA VAL A 46 -4.52 -7.06 -8.31
C VAL A 46 -5.52 -6.98 -7.17
N SER A 47 -5.38 -5.96 -6.33
CA SER A 47 -6.31 -5.65 -5.23
C SER A 47 -6.81 -4.21 -5.35
N GLY A 48 -7.98 -3.92 -4.78
CA GLY A 48 -8.49 -2.55 -4.70
C GLY A 48 -8.02 -1.85 -3.43
N THR A 49 -7.59 -0.59 -3.55
CA THR A 49 -7.32 0.29 -2.41
C THR A 49 -8.18 1.54 -2.50
N THR A 50 -8.61 2.08 -1.37
CA THR A 50 -9.39 3.32 -1.35
C THR A 50 -8.50 4.51 -1.00
N VAL A 51 -8.70 5.62 -1.71
CA VAL A 51 -8.02 6.89 -1.46
C VAL A 51 -9.05 8.00 -1.28
N SER A 52 -8.71 9.04 -0.51
CA SER A 52 -9.63 10.14 -0.21
C SER A 52 -10.08 10.91 -1.46
N GLY A 53 -9.26 10.92 -2.52
CA GLY A 53 -9.51 11.60 -3.80
C GLY A 53 -9.75 13.11 -3.68
N ARG A 54 -9.22 13.73 -2.62
CA ARG A 54 -9.33 15.18 -2.38
C ARG A 54 -8.19 15.91 -3.11
N PRO A 55 -8.48 16.73 -4.15
CA PRO A 55 -7.43 17.44 -4.90
C PRO A 55 -6.81 18.54 -4.05
N ALA A 56 -5.49 18.70 -4.12
CA ALA A 56 -4.77 19.74 -3.38
C ALA A 56 -5.10 21.15 -3.90
N GLU A 57 -5.51 21.27 -5.16
CA GLU A 57 -5.87 22.53 -5.82
C GLU A 57 -7.24 23.05 -5.37
N LEU A 58 -8.06 22.19 -4.76
CA LEU A 58 -9.38 22.56 -4.25
C LEU A 58 -9.26 23.06 -2.80
N ALA A 59 -9.28 24.38 -2.63
CA ALA A 59 -9.23 25.01 -1.31
C ALA A 59 -10.33 24.47 -0.38
N GLY A 60 -9.94 24.02 0.82
CA GLY A 60 -10.86 23.47 1.81
C GLY A 60 -11.34 22.04 1.54
N ALA A 61 -10.76 21.35 0.55
CA ALA A 61 -11.14 19.98 0.21
C ALA A 61 -11.09 19.04 1.43
N GLU A 62 -10.06 19.11 2.28
CA GLU A 62 -9.90 18.24 3.46
C GLU A 62 -11.09 18.28 4.45
N SER A 63 -11.73 19.45 4.59
CA SER A 63 -12.86 19.67 5.50
C SER A 63 -14.24 19.57 4.83
N MET A 64 -14.28 19.37 3.50
CA MET A 64 -15.53 19.41 2.74
C MET A 64 -16.32 18.10 2.86
N VAL A 65 -17.63 18.23 3.10
CA VAL A 65 -18.57 17.10 3.03
C VAL A 65 -18.92 16.84 1.55
N GLY A 66 -18.70 15.61 1.09
CA GLY A 66 -18.97 15.20 -0.30
C GLY A 66 -18.32 13.87 -0.66
N LEU A 67 -18.68 13.33 -1.83
CA LEU A 67 -18.13 12.07 -2.34
C LEU A 67 -16.84 12.35 -3.14
N PHE A 68 -15.71 12.08 -2.50
CA PHE A 68 -14.36 12.20 -3.11
C PHE A 68 -13.62 10.86 -3.17
N ILE A 69 -14.10 9.83 -2.46
CA ILE A 69 -13.41 8.54 -2.36
C ILE A 69 -13.26 7.90 -3.74
N ASN A 70 -12.06 7.41 -4.04
CA ASN A 70 -11.76 6.64 -5.24
C ASN A 70 -11.24 5.26 -4.87
N THR A 71 -11.58 4.26 -5.67
CA THR A 71 -11.00 2.91 -5.59
C THR A 71 -10.01 2.75 -6.71
N LEU A 72 -8.73 2.55 -6.36
CA LEU A 72 -7.64 2.38 -7.32
C LEU A 72 -7.16 0.92 -7.32
N PRO A 73 -6.81 0.37 -8.49
CA PRO A 73 -6.19 -0.94 -8.57
C PRO A 73 -4.72 -0.84 -8.12
N VAL A 74 -4.32 -1.77 -7.25
CA VAL A 74 -2.95 -2.00 -6.84
C VAL A 74 -2.52 -3.33 -7.41
N ARG A 75 -1.61 -3.30 -8.39
CA ARG A 75 -1.06 -4.50 -9.01
C ARG A 75 0.33 -4.78 -8.47
N VAL A 76 0.53 -5.95 -7.90
CA VAL A 76 1.83 -6.42 -7.42
C VAL A 76 2.16 -7.71 -8.16
N ARG A 77 3.23 -7.66 -8.95
CA ARG A 77 3.86 -8.83 -9.58
C ARG A 77 4.99 -9.30 -8.67
N ILE A 78 5.06 -10.56 -8.34
CA ILE A 78 6.09 -11.13 -7.46
C ILE A 78 7.13 -11.82 -8.32
N ARG A 79 8.41 -11.46 -8.14
CA ARG A 79 9.53 -12.08 -8.83
C ARG A 79 10.44 -12.77 -7.83
N HIS A 80 10.96 -13.94 -8.18
CA HIS A 80 11.82 -14.71 -7.27
C HIS A 80 13.25 -14.19 -7.19
N ASP A 81 13.65 -13.34 -8.13
CA ASP A 81 14.97 -12.72 -8.22
C ASP A 81 15.04 -11.36 -7.52
N GLU A 82 13.96 -10.90 -6.87
CA GLU A 82 13.92 -9.64 -6.12
C GLU A 82 13.77 -9.89 -4.61
N THR A 83 14.43 -9.05 -3.82
CA THR A 83 14.25 -8.97 -2.38
C THR A 83 12.92 -8.30 -2.04
N LEU A 84 12.41 -8.53 -0.82
CA LEU A 84 11.21 -7.84 -0.34
C LEU A 84 11.36 -6.30 -0.39
N ALA A 85 12.55 -5.78 -0.10
CA ALA A 85 12.83 -4.34 -0.16
C ALA A 85 12.74 -3.79 -1.59
N GLU A 86 13.21 -4.55 -2.59
CA GLU A 86 13.09 -4.19 -4.00
C GLU A 86 11.64 -4.25 -4.47
N LEU A 87 10.90 -5.29 -4.08
CA LEU A 87 9.48 -5.42 -4.37
C LEU A 87 8.69 -4.22 -3.82
N VAL A 88 8.90 -3.85 -2.55
CA VAL A 88 8.24 -2.69 -1.91
C VAL A 88 8.56 -1.39 -2.65
N ARG A 89 9.84 -1.14 -2.96
CA ARG A 89 10.23 0.08 -3.71
C ARG A 89 9.64 0.12 -5.11
N ARG A 90 9.59 -1.02 -5.80
CA ARG A 90 8.96 -1.12 -7.12
C ARG A 90 7.46 -0.87 -7.04
N THR A 91 6.76 -1.44 -6.06
CA THR A 91 5.34 -1.14 -5.83
C THR A 91 5.12 0.35 -5.55
N ALA A 92 5.98 1.00 -4.75
CA ALA A 92 5.90 2.44 -4.51
C ALA A 92 6.00 3.25 -5.82
N GLY A 93 6.99 2.93 -6.66
CA GLY A 93 7.20 3.60 -7.94
C GLY A 93 6.06 3.37 -8.93
N GLU A 94 5.46 2.18 -8.94
CA GLU A 94 4.29 1.85 -9.77
C GLU A 94 3.00 2.57 -9.30
N GLN A 95 2.94 3.02 -8.05
CA GLN A 95 1.78 3.73 -7.46
C GLN A 95 1.88 5.26 -7.48
N ALA A 96 3.08 5.81 -7.66
CA ALA A 96 3.30 7.24 -7.76
C ALA A 96 3.01 7.82 -9.16
N ALA A 97 2.75 6.95 -10.14
CA ALA A 97 2.42 7.29 -11.53
C ALA A 97 0.90 7.24 -11.77
#